data_AF-A0A1C2AJ54-F1
#
_entry.id   AF-A0A1C2AJ54-F1
#
_cell.length_a   1.000
_cell.length_b   1.000
_cell.length_c   1.000
_cell.angle_alpha   90.00
_cell.angle_beta   90.00
_cell.angle_gamma   90.00
#
_symmetry.space_group_name_H-M   'P 1'
#
loop_
_entity.id
_entity.type
_entity.pdbx_description
1 polymer ?
#
loop_
_entity_poly.entity_id
_entity_poly.type
_entity_poly.pdbx_seq_one_letter_code
_entity_poly.pdbx_strand_id
1 'polypeptide(L)'
;MNFNLLSDKIVFNSLKLIKHGFLEIQNHDSKIYKFGNESELLRAKVKINKPGLTLQIIKSGSVGLAEAYMRNEFETDNLTNLIEITAKNIKIVYKFSGIFDLSMINKLKSIFIKINKGRSKK
;
A
#
# COMPACT_ATOMS: atom_id res chain seq x y z
N MET A 1 7.38 20.50 15.04
CA MET A 1 7.32 19.95 13.65
C MET A 1 6.11 19.04 13.56
N ASN A 2 5.28 19.18 12.52
CA ASN A 2 4.11 18.32 12.34
C ASN A 2 4.58 16.98 11.74
N PHE A 3 4.85 15.99 12.59
CA PHE A 3 5.39 14.68 12.19
C PHE A 3 4.54 13.95 11.14
N ASN A 4 3.24 14.21 11.11
CA ASN A 4 2.31 13.67 10.10
C ASN A 4 2.60 14.22 8.69
N LEU A 5 2.93 15.50 8.56
CA LEU A 5 3.27 16.09 7.26
C LEU A 5 4.60 15.56 6.74
N LEU A 6 5.54 15.26 7.63
CA LEU A 6 6.81 14.66 7.25
C LEU A 6 6.61 13.20 6.80
N SER A 7 5.82 12.41 7.53
CA SER A 7 5.53 11.04 7.13
C SER A 7 4.78 10.97 5.79
N ASP A 8 3.80 11.85 5.56
CA ASP A 8 3.08 11.94 4.30
C ASP A 8 4.02 12.20 3.13
N LYS A 9 4.95 13.17 3.28
CA LYS A 9 5.97 13.46 2.27
C LYS A 9 6.84 12.25 1.95
N ILE A 10 7.32 11.54 2.97
CA ILE A 10 8.21 10.39 2.76
C ILE A 10 7.45 9.27 2.04
N VAL A 11 6.26 8.90 2.52
CA VAL A 11 5.45 7.83 1.92
C VAL A 11 5.08 8.18 0.50
N PHE A 12 4.54 9.38 0.24
CA PHE A 12 4.13 9.76 -1.11
C PHE A 12 5.31 9.88 -2.07
N ASN A 13 6.48 10.32 -1.60
CA ASN A 13 7.67 10.34 -2.44
C ASN A 13 8.14 8.93 -2.82
N SER A 14 7.98 7.95 -1.93
CA SER A 14 8.26 6.55 -2.25
C SER A 14 7.24 5.95 -3.22
N LEU A 15 5.95 6.29 -3.08
CA LEU A 15 4.91 5.83 -4.01
C LEU A 15 5.13 6.34 -5.43
N LYS A 16 5.80 7.49 -5.63
CA LYS A 16 6.22 7.95 -6.97
C LYS A 16 7.15 6.97 -7.69
N LEU A 17 7.81 6.07 -6.97
CA LEU A 17 8.73 5.10 -7.56
C LEU A 17 8.01 3.84 -8.06
N ILE A 18 6.69 3.69 -7.83
CA ILE A 18 5.88 2.56 -8.33
C ILE A 18 6.05 2.42 -9.84
N LYS A 19 6.42 1.21 -10.29
CA LYS A 19 6.63 0.88 -11.70
C LYS A 19 5.55 -0.02 -12.28
N HIS A 20 4.87 -0.80 -11.44
CA HIS A 20 3.86 -1.77 -11.85
C HIS A 20 2.50 -1.42 -11.25
N GLY A 21 1.49 -1.28 -12.11
CA GLY A 21 0.13 -0.89 -11.75
C GLY A 21 -0.10 0.62 -11.57
N PHE A 22 -1.35 0.95 -11.25
CA PHE A 22 -1.83 2.29 -10.96
C PHE A 22 -2.43 2.37 -9.56
N LEU A 23 -2.04 3.37 -8.79
CA LEU A 23 -2.57 3.62 -7.46
C LEU A 23 -3.10 5.05 -7.37
N GLU A 24 -4.39 5.19 -7.06
CA GLU A 24 -5.01 6.46 -6.73
C GLU A 24 -5.24 6.51 -5.22
N ILE A 25 -4.78 7.57 -4.57
CA ILE A 25 -4.96 7.80 -3.14
C ILE A 25 -5.75 9.08 -2.95
N GLN A 26 -6.95 8.98 -2.40
CA GLN A 26 -7.69 10.10 -1.86
C GLN A 26 -7.31 10.27 -0.39
N ASN A 27 -6.69 11.38 -0.04
CA ASN A 27 -6.31 11.68 1.33
C ASN A 27 -7.51 12.21 2.14
N HIS A 28 -7.38 12.28 3.47
CA HIS A 28 -8.42 12.78 4.38
C HIS A 28 -8.85 14.23 4.10
N ASP A 29 -7.98 15.03 3.45
CA ASP A 29 -8.27 16.38 2.97
C ASP A 29 -8.92 16.40 1.57
N SER A 30 -9.43 15.25 1.11
CA SER A 30 -10.01 15.02 -0.22
C SER A 30 -9.07 15.24 -1.40
N LYS A 31 -7.77 15.53 -1.17
CA LYS A 31 -6.80 15.63 -2.26
C LYS A 31 -6.52 14.26 -2.86
N ILE A 32 -6.45 14.22 -4.19
CA ILE A 32 -6.19 13.01 -4.95
C ILE A 32 -4.73 12.99 -5.39
N TYR A 33 -4.06 11.89 -5.10
CA TYR A 33 -2.70 11.60 -5.52
C TYR A 33 -2.71 10.37 -6.41
N LYS A 34 -1.95 10.41 -7.50
CA LYS A 34 -1.90 9.33 -8.48
C LYS A 34 -0.47 8.86 -8.66
N PHE A 35 -0.27 7.55 -8.70
CA PHE A 35 1.05 6.92 -8.77
C PHE A 35 1.04 5.76 -9.77
N GLY A 36 2.20 5.52 -10.40
CA GLY A 36 2.35 4.47 -11.41
C GLY A 36 1.82 4.88 -12.78
N ASN A 37 1.34 3.92 -13.57
CA ASN A 37 0.92 4.13 -14.96
C ASN A 37 -0.61 4.00 -15.10
N GLU A 38 -1.28 5.09 -15.47
CA GLU A 38 -2.75 5.14 -15.65
C GLU A 38 -3.30 4.12 -16.65
N SER A 39 -2.48 3.70 -17.63
CA SER A 39 -2.87 2.76 -18.68
C SER A 39 -2.79 1.29 -18.26
N GLU A 40 -2.26 0.97 -17.08
CA GLU A 40 -2.19 -0.42 -16.62
C GLU A 40 -3.55 -0.95 -16.14
N LEU A 41 -3.81 -2.24 -16.41
CA LEU A 41 -5.01 -2.94 -15.94
C LEU A 41 -4.98 -3.22 -14.43
N LEU A 42 -3.79 -3.36 -13.84
CA LEU A 42 -3.64 -3.59 -12.41
C LEU A 42 -3.79 -2.25 -11.67
N ARG A 43 -4.96 -2.01 -11.08
CA ARG A 43 -5.30 -0.72 -10.47
C ARG A 43 -5.95 -0.89 -9.11
N ALA A 44 -5.69 0.06 -8.22
CA ALA A 44 -6.40 0.19 -6.95
C ALA A 44 -6.60 1.66 -6.58
N LYS A 45 -7.70 1.95 -5.90
CA LYS A 45 -7.99 3.21 -5.23
C LYS A 45 -7.92 3.00 -3.73
N VAL A 46 -7.35 3.97 -3.03
CA VAL A 46 -7.26 4.01 -1.57
C VAL A 46 -7.87 5.30 -1.09
N LYS A 47 -8.79 5.23 -0.14
CA LYS A 47 -9.34 6.40 0.56
C LYS A 47 -8.85 6.40 1.99
N ILE A 48 -8.10 7.43 2.37
CA ILE A 48 -7.60 7.62 3.73
C ILE A 48 -8.67 8.40 4.50
N ASN A 49 -9.25 7.77 5.51
CA ASN A 49 -10.28 8.39 6.34
C ASN A 49 -9.67 9.11 7.55
N LYS A 50 -8.49 8.67 8.02
CA LYS A 50 -7.87 9.16 9.25
C LYS A 50 -6.53 9.88 8.99
N PRO A 51 -6.34 11.11 9.49
CA PRO A 51 -5.04 11.77 9.43
C PRO A 51 -3.99 11.01 10.24
N GLY A 52 -2.73 11.04 9.79
CA GLY A 52 -1.63 10.35 10.48
C GLY A 52 -1.50 8.86 10.19
N LEU A 53 -2.30 8.31 9.27
CA LEU A 53 -2.19 6.93 8.80
C LEU A 53 -0.76 6.58 8.33
N THR A 54 -0.12 7.47 7.56
CA THR A 54 1.24 7.26 7.05
C THR A 54 2.26 7.12 8.17
N LEU A 55 2.14 7.93 9.23
CA LEU A 55 3.01 7.85 10.40
C LEU A 55 2.82 6.53 11.15
N GLN A 56 1.58 6.07 11.29
CA GLN A 56 1.27 4.77 11.90
C GLN A 56 1.86 3.61 11.09
N ILE A 57 1.75 3.66 9.75
CA ILE A 57 2.33 2.63 8.87
C ILE A 57 3.85 2.60 8.98
N ILE A 58 4.52 3.76 9.04
CA ILE A 58 5.98 3.81 9.23
C ILE A 58 6.38 3.18 10.57
N LYS A 59 5.63 3.46 11.65
CA LYS A 59 5.95 2.97 13.00
C LYS A 59 5.66 1.49 13.21
N SER A 60 4.48 1.04 12.77
CA SER A 60 3.93 -0.29 13.07
C SER A 60 4.03 -1.26 11.88
N GLY A 61 4.58 -0.79 10.77
CA GLY A 61 4.81 -1.56 9.57
C GLY A 61 3.55 -2.20 8.99
N SER A 62 3.70 -3.43 8.51
CA SER A 62 2.63 -4.16 7.83
C SER A 62 1.49 -4.59 8.75
N VAL A 63 1.79 -4.83 10.03
CA VAL A 63 0.78 -5.08 11.06
C VAL A 63 -0.06 -3.81 11.23
N GLY A 64 0.59 -2.65 11.36
CA GLY A 64 -0.10 -1.36 11.43
C GLY A 64 -0.97 -1.05 10.21
N LEU A 65 -0.53 -1.45 9.02
CA LEU A 65 -1.33 -1.33 7.79
C LEU A 65 -2.56 -2.26 7.82
N ALA A 66 -2.39 -3.53 8.22
CA ALA A 66 -3.49 -4.48 8.31
C ALA A 66 -4.52 -4.06 9.35
N GLU A 67 -4.06 -3.60 10.51
CA GLU A 67 -4.91 -3.06 11.56
C GLU A 67 -5.67 -1.80 11.11
N ALA A 68 -4.99 -0.88 10.41
CA ALA A 68 -5.63 0.32 9.88
C ALA A 68 -6.77 -0.01 8.90
N TYR A 69 -6.57 -1.04 8.06
CA TYR A 69 -7.62 -1.55 7.20
C TYR A 69 -8.79 -2.13 8.01
N MET A 70 -8.51 -2.96 9.01
CA MET A 70 -9.54 -3.56 9.87
C MET A 70 -10.33 -2.51 10.68
N ARG A 71 -9.70 -1.37 11.00
CA ARG A 71 -10.32 -0.25 11.73
C ARG A 71 -11.00 0.78 10.81
N ASN A 72 -11.08 0.54 9.49
CA ASN A 72 -11.58 1.50 8.50
C ASN A 72 -10.85 2.86 8.51
N GLU A 73 -9.59 2.89 8.93
CA GLU A 73 -8.74 4.10 8.89
C GLU A 73 -8.35 4.45 7.45
N PHE A 74 -8.35 3.44 6.57
CA PHE A 74 -8.43 3.61 5.14
C PHE A 74 -9.27 2.48 4.52
N GLU A 75 -9.75 2.74 3.32
CA GLU A 75 -10.52 1.81 2.51
C GLU A 75 -9.88 1.68 1.13
N THR A 76 -10.18 0.58 0.44
CA THR A 76 -9.75 0.38 -0.93
C THR A 76 -10.85 -0.29 -1.73
N ASP A 77 -10.98 0.08 -3.00
CA ASP A 77 -11.95 -0.52 -3.92
C ASP A 77 -11.60 -1.98 -4.26
N ASN A 78 -10.32 -2.34 -4.18
CA ASN A 78 -9.83 -3.66 -4.50
C ASN A 78 -8.56 -4.01 -3.70
N LEU A 79 -8.77 -4.60 -2.51
CA LEU A 79 -7.69 -5.05 -1.63
C LEU A 79 -6.74 -6.03 -2.31
N THR A 80 -7.26 -6.92 -3.16
CA THR A 80 -6.43 -7.89 -3.90
C THR A 80 -5.45 -7.17 -4.82
N ASN A 81 -5.92 -6.22 -5.62
CA ASN A 81 -5.06 -5.44 -6.52
C ASN A 81 -4.08 -4.58 -5.73
N LEU A 82 -4.49 -3.99 -4.60
CA LEU A 82 -3.58 -3.24 -3.73
C LEU A 82 -2.42 -4.10 -3.22
N ILE A 83 -2.71 -5.32 -2.76
CA ILE A 83 -1.68 -6.29 -2.33
C ILE A 83 -0.78 -6.68 -3.51
N GLU A 84 -1.36 -6.93 -4.68
CA GLU A 84 -0.59 -7.30 -5.88
C GLU A 84 0.33 -6.17 -6.35
N ILE A 85 -0.15 -4.92 -6.40
CA ILE A 85 0.66 -3.72 -6.68
C ILE A 85 1.81 -3.65 -5.67
N THR A 86 1.51 -3.79 -4.37
CA THR A 86 2.54 -3.75 -3.32
C THR A 86 3.61 -4.83 -3.52
N ALA A 87 3.18 -6.06 -3.84
CA ALA A 87 4.08 -7.19 -4.05
C ALA A 87 4.95 -7.04 -5.31
N LYS A 88 4.39 -6.56 -6.43
CA LYS A 88 5.16 -6.29 -7.67
C LYS A 88 6.17 -5.15 -7.49
N ASN A 89 5.91 -4.23 -6.56
CA ASN A 89 6.76 -3.10 -6.23
C ASN A 89 7.59 -3.34 -4.95
N ILE A 90 7.78 -4.59 -4.51
CA ILE A 90 8.41 -4.92 -3.22
C ILE A 90 9.82 -4.33 -3.05
N LYS A 91 10.58 -4.10 -4.13
CA LYS A 91 11.92 -3.46 -4.05
C LYS A 91 11.85 -1.99 -3.62
N ILE A 92 10.78 -1.29 -3.96
CA ILE A 92 10.52 0.10 -3.53
C ILE A 92 10.15 0.11 -2.04
N VAL A 93 9.33 -0.85 -1.62
CA VAL A 93 9.03 -1.12 -0.21
C VAL A 93 10.32 -1.50 0.54
N TYR A 94 11.24 -2.24 -0.10
CA TYR A 94 12.50 -2.69 0.50
C TYR A 94 13.55 -1.57 0.64
N LYS A 95 13.55 -0.57 -0.25
CA LYS A 95 14.40 0.62 -0.08
C LYS A 95 14.02 1.45 1.15
N PHE A 96 12.80 1.25 1.66
CA PHE A 96 12.30 1.74 2.95
C PHE A 96 12.69 0.82 4.14
N SER A 97 13.19 -0.38 3.85
CA SER A 97 13.37 -1.53 4.73
C SER A 97 14.85 -1.86 4.99
N GLY A 98 15.63 -0.90 5.46
CA GLY A 98 16.75 -1.30 6.34
C GLY A 98 16.26 -2.08 7.58
N ILE A 99 14.93 -2.17 7.80
CA ILE A 99 14.26 -2.52 9.06
C ILE A 99 12.99 -3.40 8.89
N PHE A 100 12.45 -3.65 7.68
CA PHE A 100 11.30 -4.57 7.51
C PHE A 100 11.77 -5.99 7.24
N ASP A 101 11.63 -6.80 8.28
CA ASP A 101 11.96 -8.21 8.37
C ASP A 101 11.50 -9.07 7.16
N LEU A 102 12.41 -9.93 6.68
CA LEU A 102 12.23 -10.90 5.58
C LEU A 102 11.03 -11.85 5.79
N SER A 103 10.54 -11.97 7.03
CA SER A 103 9.36 -12.75 7.43
C SER A 103 8.07 -12.36 6.68
N MET A 104 7.94 -11.09 6.25
CA MET A 104 6.75 -10.62 5.52
C MET A 104 6.66 -11.19 4.09
N ILE A 105 7.79 -11.51 3.45
CA ILE A 105 7.81 -12.02 2.06
C ILE A 105 7.10 -13.38 2.00
N ASN A 106 7.31 -14.25 2.98
CA ASN A 106 6.68 -15.57 3.02
C ASN A 106 5.16 -15.49 3.22
N LYS A 107 4.68 -14.51 4.02
CA LYS A 107 3.25 -14.27 4.21
C LYS A 107 2.59 -13.64 2.98
N LEU A 108 3.24 -12.67 2.33
CA LEU A 108 2.73 -12.10 1.08
C LEU A 108 2.72 -13.13 -0.05
N LYS A 109 3.75 -13.97 -0.14
CA LYS A 109 3.82 -15.06 -1.12
C LYS A 109 2.70 -16.08 -0.91
N SER A 110 2.40 -16.46 0.35
CA SER A 110 1.30 -17.39 0.63
C SER A 110 -0.07 -16.78 0.35
N ILE A 111 -0.28 -15.50 0.65
CA ILE A 111 -1.48 -14.74 0.27
C ILE A 111 -1.63 -14.70 -1.26
N PHE A 112 -0.54 -14.39 -2.00
CA PHE A 112 -0.54 -14.36 -3.46
C PHE A 112 -0.88 -15.72 -4.08
N ILE A 113 -0.30 -16.81 -3.57
CA ILE A 113 -0.61 -18.18 -4.02
C ILE A 113 -2.07 -18.51 -3.74
N LYS A 114 -2.61 -18.10 -2.57
CA LYS A 114 -4.01 -18.34 -2.20
C LYS A 114 -4.98 -17.59 -3.11
N ILE A 115 -4.69 -16.33 -3.44
CA ILE A 115 -5.51 -15.51 -4.34
C ILE A 115 -5.50 -16.10 -5.77
N ASN A 116 -4.33 -16.48 -6.30
CA ASN A 116 -4.25 -17.06 -7.65
C ASN A 116 -4.88 -18.46 -7.76
N LYS A 117 -4.79 -19.30 -6.71
CA LYS A 117 -5.51 -20.60 -6.66
C LYS A 117 -7.02 -20.44 -6.73
N GLY A 118 -7.58 -19.34 -6.19
CA GLY A 118 -9.02 -19.05 -6.30
C GLY A 118 -9.45 -18.61 -7.71
N ARG A 119 -8.56 -17.93 -8.46
CA ARG A 119 -8.83 -17.48 -9.84
C ARG A 119 -8.70 -18.60 -10.88
N SER A 120 -7.91 -19.64 -10.63
CA SER A 120 -7.64 -20.73 -11.60
C SER A 120 -8.70 -21.84 -11.65
N LYS A 121 -9.79 -21.76 -10.88
CA LYS A 121 -10.88 -22.75 -10.85
C LYS A 121 -12.08 -22.40 -11.77
N LYS A 122 -11.84 -21.61 -12.83
CA LYS A 122 -12.86 -21.30 -13.84
C LYS A 122 -12.45 -21.88 -15.18
#